data_AF-A0A0C9SBX9-F1
#
_entry.id   AF-A0A0C9SBX9-F1
#
_cell.length_a   1.000
_cell.length_b   1.000
_cell.length_c   1.000
_cell.angle_alpha   90.00
_cell.angle_beta   90.00
_cell.angle_gamma   90.00
#
_symmetry.space_group_name_H-M   'P 1'
#
loop_
_entity.id
_entity.type
_entity.pdbx_description
1 polymer ?
#
loop_
_entity_poly.entity_id
_entity_poly.type
_entity_poly.pdbx_seq_one_letter_code
_entity_poly.pdbx_strand_id
1 'polypeptide(L)'
;SGVWKVHFHSSDPAQCSYVCHCYGSYVLDHNPPLVFHLTSDPSESRPLNERDDPRVTKVLAAVEAAVAKHKASLQSVPQQFDFLNSVWLPWLQPCCSFPFCSCREENHTLATTIDF
;
A
#
# COMPACT_ATOMS: atom_id res chain seq x y z
N SER A 1 21.52 -1.40 -18.43
CA SER A 1 20.07 -1.53 -18.15
C SER A 1 19.90 -2.03 -16.73
N GLY A 2 18.75 -1.80 -16.10
CA GLY A 2 18.51 -2.19 -14.71
C GLY A 2 17.19 -1.63 -14.20
N VAL A 3 16.78 -2.08 -13.02
CA VAL A 3 15.56 -1.62 -12.35
C VAL A 3 15.92 -0.51 -11.37
N TRP A 4 15.21 0.61 -11.46
CA TRP A 4 15.39 1.78 -10.61
C TRP A 4 14.14 2.00 -9.76
N LYS A 5 14.33 2.41 -8.52
CA LYS A 5 13.24 2.83 -7.63
C LYS A 5 13.52 4.21 -7.08
N VAL A 6 12.46 5.00 -6.96
CA VAL A 6 12.52 6.34 -6.39
C VAL A 6 11.51 6.41 -5.25
N HIS A 7 11.96 6.88 -4.09
CA HIS A 7 11.11 7.14 -2.94
C HIS A 7 10.98 8.65 -2.74
N PHE A 8 9.80 9.18 -2.99
CA PHE A 8 9.43 10.57 -2.65
C PHE A 8 9.14 10.74 -1.16
N HIS A 9 8.67 9.66 -0.53
CA HIS A 9 8.28 9.62 0.87
C HIS A 9 8.71 8.26 1.46
N SER A 10 9.09 8.24 2.73
CA SER A 10 9.23 7.01 3.51
C SER A 10 8.50 7.15 4.83
N SER A 11 8.07 6.04 5.45
CA SER A 11 7.59 6.10 6.82
C SER A 11 8.72 6.44 7.78
N ASP A 12 8.43 7.16 8.85
CA ASP A 12 9.37 7.40 9.95
C ASP A 12 9.48 6.13 10.83
N PRO A 13 10.60 5.41 10.81
CA PRO A 13 10.76 4.18 11.57
C PRO A 13 10.66 4.39 13.09
N ALA A 14 10.97 5.60 13.58
CA ALA A 14 10.89 5.93 15.00
C ALA A 14 9.44 6.06 15.50
N GLN A 15 8.50 6.31 14.59
CA GLN A 15 7.08 6.46 14.90
C GLN A 15 6.23 5.28 14.40
N CYS A 16 6.88 4.21 13.92
CA CYS A 16 6.20 2.96 13.60
C CYS A 16 5.96 2.15 14.88
N SER A 17 4.70 1.96 15.24
CA SER A 17 4.31 1.16 16.40
C SER A 17 4.13 -0.31 16.02
N TYR A 18 2.98 -0.65 15.43
CA TYR A 18 2.67 -1.98 14.88
C TYR A 18 2.68 -1.97 13.35
N VAL A 19 2.06 -0.95 12.75
CA VAL A 19 2.08 -0.68 11.31
C VAL A 19 2.57 0.74 11.11
N CYS A 20 3.48 0.94 10.15
CA CYS A 20 3.94 2.27 9.77
C CYS A 20 2.81 3.02 9.06
N HIS A 21 2.50 4.22 9.55
CA HIS A 21 1.51 5.08 8.91
C HIS A 21 2.09 5.82 7.68
N CYS A 22 1.19 6.32 6.84
CA CYS A 22 1.51 7.02 5.59
C CYS A 22 0.89 8.44 5.52
N TYR A 23 0.64 9.06 6.66
CA TYR A 23 0.06 10.40 6.75
C TYR A 23 0.73 11.24 7.85
N GLY A 24 0.60 12.57 7.76
CA GLY A 24 1.00 13.49 8.83
C GLY A 24 2.46 13.34 9.25
N SER A 25 2.72 13.39 10.56
CA SER A 25 4.07 13.32 11.14
C SER A 25 4.74 11.95 11.01
N TYR A 26 4.03 10.92 10.57
CA TYR A 26 4.56 9.57 10.38
C TYR A 26 5.30 9.39 9.05
N VAL A 27 5.33 10.41 8.20
CA VAL A 27 5.95 10.38 6.88
C VAL A 27 7.13 11.33 6.84
N LEU A 28 8.24 10.84 6.29
CA LEU A 28 9.43 11.61 5.96
C LEU A 28 9.37 11.95 4.46
N ASP A 29 9.30 13.24 4.15
CA ASP A 29 9.38 13.76 2.79
C ASP A 29 10.83 13.88 2.32
N HIS A 30 11.11 13.42 1.10
CA HIS A 30 12.45 13.47 0.51
C HIS A 30 12.50 14.50 -0.63
N ASN A 31 13.32 15.54 -0.45
CA ASN A 31 13.62 16.51 -1.49
C ASN A 31 15.12 16.84 -1.51
N PRO A 32 15.90 16.28 -2.47
CA PRO A 32 15.46 15.45 -3.60
C PRO A 32 14.99 14.04 -3.18
N PRO A 33 14.17 13.36 -4.00
CA PRO A 33 13.75 11.98 -3.74
C PRO A 33 14.93 11.00 -3.66
N LEU A 34 14.81 9.96 -2.84
CA LEU A 34 15.84 8.93 -2.72
C LEU A 34 15.79 7.99 -3.92
N VAL A 35 16.95 7.68 -4.52
CA VAL A 35 17.05 6.82 -5.71
C VAL A 35 17.84 5.56 -5.40
N PHE A 36 17.36 4.41 -5.84
CA PHE A 36 18.00 3.12 -5.65
C PHE A 36 18.10 2.36 -6.98
N HIS A 37 19.21 1.67 -7.18
CA HIS A 37 19.38 0.75 -8.30
C HIS A 37 19.18 -0.69 -7.82
N LEU A 38 17.96 -1.21 -7.95
CA LEU A 38 17.54 -2.47 -7.33
C LEU A 38 18.30 -3.69 -7.85
N THR A 39 18.86 -3.62 -9.07
CA THR A 39 19.67 -4.71 -9.60
C THR A 39 20.97 -4.91 -8.82
N SER A 40 21.53 -3.84 -8.24
CA SER A 40 22.75 -3.89 -7.43
C SER A 40 22.49 -3.81 -5.92
N ASP A 41 21.41 -3.14 -5.51
CA ASP A 41 20.97 -3.03 -4.12
C ASP A 41 19.48 -3.38 -3.99
N PRO A 42 19.14 -4.68 -4.01
CA PRO A 42 17.76 -5.14 -3.81
C PRO A 42 17.21 -4.77 -2.43
N SER A 43 18.08 -4.56 -1.44
CA SER A 43 17.71 -4.20 -0.06
C SER A 43 17.35 -2.73 0.13
N GLU A 44 17.57 -1.88 -0.87
CA GLU A 44 17.32 -0.43 -0.78
C GLU A 44 18.08 0.21 0.40
N SER A 45 19.29 -0.29 0.66
CA SER A 45 20.12 0.09 1.81
C SER A 45 21.06 1.27 1.53
N ARG A 46 21.31 1.59 0.24
CA ARG A 46 22.28 2.58 -0.20
C ARG A 46 21.64 3.52 -1.23
N PRO A 47 21.05 4.65 -0.78
CA PRO A 47 20.53 5.65 -1.69
C PRO A 47 21.67 6.26 -2.53
N LEU A 48 21.40 6.46 -3.81
CA LEU A 48 22.33 7.03 -4.78
C LEU A 48 22.06 8.52 -4.96
N ASN A 49 23.15 9.28 -5.09
CA ASN A 49 23.11 10.66 -5.57
C ASN A 49 23.85 10.80 -6.91
N GLU A 50 23.84 12.02 -7.48
CA GLU A 50 24.46 12.29 -8.79
C GLU A 50 25.98 12.02 -8.83
N ARG A 51 26.68 12.03 -7.69
CA ARG A 51 28.11 11.71 -7.60
C ARG A 51 28.34 10.20 -7.66
N ASP A 52 27.41 9.40 -7.13
CA ASP A 52 27.52 7.94 -7.12
C ASP A 52 27.18 7.34 -8.50
N ASP A 53 26.15 7.89 -9.16
CA ASP A 53 25.78 7.50 -10.51
C ASP A 53 25.24 8.70 -11.31
N PRO A 54 25.88 9.09 -12.43
CA PRO A 54 25.47 10.24 -13.23
C PRO A 54 24.09 10.07 -13.90
N ARG A 55 23.52 8.86 -13.90
CA ARG A 55 22.18 8.60 -14.44
C ARG A 55 21.07 9.01 -13.50
N VAL A 56 21.36 9.29 -12.23
CA VAL A 56 20.36 9.66 -11.21
C VAL A 56 19.49 10.84 -11.67
N THR A 57 20.09 11.92 -12.19
CA THR A 57 19.35 13.09 -12.69
C THR A 57 18.36 12.71 -13.80
N LYS A 58 18.77 11.84 -14.73
CA LYS A 58 17.92 11.36 -15.83
C LYS A 58 16.79 10.46 -15.32
N VAL A 59 17.07 9.62 -14.32
CA VAL A 59 16.08 8.74 -13.69
C VAL A 59 15.03 9.57 -12.95
N LEU A 60 15.44 10.56 -12.16
CA LEU A 60 14.53 11.47 -11.46
C LEU A 60 13.60 12.18 -12.45
N ALA A 61 14.15 12.82 -13.49
CA ALA A 61 13.34 13.50 -14.51
C ALA A 61 12.33 12.57 -15.20
N ALA A 62 12.74 11.32 -15.52
CA ALA A 62 11.85 10.34 -16.13
C ALA A 62 10.73 9.89 -15.18
N VAL A 63 11.05 9.65 -13.91
CA VAL A 63 10.08 9.23 -12.89
C VAL A 63 9.12 10.36 -12.53
N GLU A 64 9.60 11.59 -12.39
CA GLU A 64 8.75 12.75 -12.15
C GLU A 64 7.73 12.96 -13.27
N ALA A 65 8.18 12.87 -14.54
CA ALA A 65 7.28 12.94 -15.70
C ALA A 65 6.25 11.80 -15.70
N ALA A 66 6.68 10.57 -15.36
CA ALA A 66 5.78 9.42 -15.29
C ALA A 66 4.74 9.57 -14.16
N VAL A 67 5.16 10.03 -12.97
CA VAL A 67 4.27 10.30 -11.83
C VAL A 67 3.28 11.42 -12.16
N ALA A 68 3.74 12.51 -12.79
CA ALA A 68 2.86 13.60 -13.21
C ALA A 68 1.80 13.13 -14.22
N LYS A 69 2.21 12.37 -15.25
CA LYS A 69 1.29 11.77 -16.23
C LYS A 69 0.30 10.81 -15.57
N HIS A 70 0.76 9.97 -14.65
CA HIS A 70 -0.09 9.03 -13.94
C HIS A 70 -1.13 9.77 -13.09
N LYS A 71 -0.70 10.74 -12.27
CA LYS A 71 -1.60 11.58 -11.46
C LYS A 71 -2.66 12.27 -12.31
N ALA A 72 -2.30 12.77 -13.49
CA ALA A 72 -3.25 13.39 -14.43
C ALA A 72 -4.27 12.40 -15.02
N SER A 73 -3.96 11.10 -15.05
CA SER A 73 -4.89 10.05 -15.50
C SER A 73 -5.80 9.50 -14.40
N LEU A 74 -5.53 9.81 -13.13
CA LEU A 74 -6.33 9.31 -12.00
C LEU A 74 -7.68 10.02 -11.97
N GLN A 75 -8.75 9.24 -11.98
CA GLN A 75 -10.10 9.73 -11.74
C GLN A 75 -10.37 9.77 -10.24
N SER A 76 -10.99 10.84 -9.76
CA SER A 76 -11.46 10.91 -8.38
C SER A 76 -12.62 9.93 -8.19
N VAL A 77 -12.49 9.07 -7.19
CA VAL A 77 -13.52 8.10 -6.80
C VAL A 77 -13.88 8.30 -5.32
N PRO A 78 -15.12 7.96 -4.89
CA PRO A 78 -15.51 8.06 -3.49
C PRO A 78 -14.61 7.21 -2.58
N GLN A 79 -14.16 7.78 -1.46
CA GLN A 79 -13.30 7.10 -0.50
C GLN A 79 -14.10 6.04 0.28
N GLN A 80 -13.87 4.76 -0.04
CA GLN A 80 -14.54 3.63 0.62
C GLN A 80 -14.09 3.45 2.08
N PHE A 81 -12.89 3.93 2.44
CA PHE A 81 -12.35 3.89 3.80
C PHE A 81 -12.40 5.25 4.49
N ASP A 82 -13.45 6.03 4.22
CA ASP A 82 -13.67 7.25 4.99
C ASP A 82 -14.16 6.90 6.41
N PHE A 83 -14.22 7.90 7.28
CA PHE A 83 -14.63 7.69 8.66
C PHE A 83 -16.03 7.06 8.77
N LEU A 84 -17.00 7.51 7.97
CA LEU A 84 -18.39 7.04 8.06
C LEU A 84 -18.54 5.63 7.50
N ASN A 85 -17.82 5.30 6.43
CA ASN A 85 -17.81 3.99 5.79
C ASN A 85 -17.00 2.95 6.59
N SER A 86 -16.13 3.39 7.51
CA SER A 86 -15.30 2.50 8.34
C SER A 86 -15.89 2.24 9.74
N VAL A 87 -16.89 3.01 10.17
CA VAL A 87 -17.55 2.80 11.47
C VAL A 87 -18.46 1.57 11.41
N TRP A 88 -18.44 0.77 12.47
CA TRP A 88 -19.36 -0.36 12.60
C TRP A 88 -20.81 0.13 12.69
N LEU A 89 -21.65 -0.35 11.76
CA LEU A 89 -23.07 -0.05 11.71
C LEU A 89 -23.86 -1.27 12.24
N PRO A 90 -24.52 -1.18 13.41
CA PRO A 90 -25.19 -2.32 14.04
C PRO A 90 -26.21 -3.02 13.13
N TRP A 91 -26.91 -2.26 12.28
CA TRP A 91 -27.91 -2.76 11.35
C TRP A 91 -27.35 -3.44 10.10
N LEU A 92 -26.03 -3.37 9.86
CA LEU A 92 -25.37 -4.10 8.77
C LEU A 92 -24.71 -5.40 9.26
N GLN A 93 -24.78 -5.71 10.55
CA GLN A 93 -24.23 -6.95 11.07
C GLN A 93 -25.10 -8.13 10.64
N PRO A 94 -24.56 -9.15 9.95
CA PRO A 94 -25.29 -10.37 9.69
C PRO A 94 -25.62 -11.06 11.02
N CYS A 95 -26.91 -11.34 11.25
CA CYS A 95 -27.39 -11.93 12.49
C CYS A 95 -28.43 -13.02 12.21
N CYS A 96 -28.11 -14.23 12.65
CA CYS A 96 -28.86 -15.46 12.42
C CYS A 96 -30.05 -15.59 13.37
N SER A 97 -29.79 -15.45 14.67
CA SER A 97 -30.75 -15.55 15.76
C SER A 97 -30.77 -14.27 16.59
N PHE A 98 -31.40 -13.22 16.07
CA PHE A 98 -31.54 -11.97 16.83
C PHE A 98 -32.28 -12.22 18.16
N PRO A 99 -31.82 -11.69 19.31
CA PRO A 99 -30.73 -10.72 19.49
C PRO A 99 -29.34 -11.33 19.80
N PHE A 100 -29.24 -12.65 19.97
CA PHE A 100 -28.01 -13.31 20.41
C PHE A 100 -27.00 -13.53 19.27
N CYS A 101 -27.46 -13.44 18.02
CA CYS A 101 -26.66 -13.54 16.79
C CYS A 101 -25.74 -14.76 16.76
N SER A 102 -26.25 -15.93 17.18
CA SER A 102 -25.57 -17.21 17.06
C SER A 102 -26.16 -18.04 15.92
N CYS A 103 -25.31 -18.74 15.17
CA CYS A 103 -25.74 -19.83 14.29
C CYS A 103 -25.13 -21.14 14.79
N ARG A 104 -25.81 -22.24 14.50
CA ARG A 104 -25.18 -23.54 14.38
C ARG A 104 -25.23 -23.91 12.92
N GLU A 105 -24.08 -24.19 12.32
CA GLU A 105 -24.08 -24.76 10.97
C GLU A 105 -24.71 -26.15 11.05
N GLU A 106 -25.74 -26.38 10.25
CA GLU A 106 -26.20 -27.74 9.99
C GLU A 106 -25.16 -28.40 9.09
N ASN A 107 -24.74 -29.63 9.43
CA ASN A 107 -23.88 -30.41 8.56
C ASN A 107 -24.62 -30.59 7.23
N HIS A 108 -24.32 -29.74 6.25
CA HIS A 108 -24.55 -30.09 4.86
C HIS A 108 -23.82 -31.42 4.70
N THR A 109 -24.56 -32.50 4.53
CA THR A 109 -24.00 -33.77 4.13
C THR A 109 -23.19 -33.45 2.88
N LEU A 110 -21.86 -33.38 3.03
CA LEU A 110 -20.93 -33.35 1.91
C LEU A 110 -21.42 -34.45 1.01
N ALA A 111 -21.80 -34.12 -0.23
CA ALA A 111 -22.35 -35.08 -1.16
C ALA A 111 -21.40 -36.29 -1.23
N THR A 112 -21.75 -37.34 -0.48
CA THR A 112 -20.98 -38.57 -0.38
C THR A 112 -21.26 -39.39 -1.62
N THR A 113 -20.76 -38.93 -2.76
CA THR A 113 -20.60 -39.72 -3.99
C THR A 113 -19.57 -39.00 -4.87
N ILE A 114 -18.29 -39.19 -4.55
CA ILE A 114 -17.30 -39.44 -5.60
C ILE A 114 -16.88 -40.88 -5.38
N ASP A 115 -17.57 -41.79 -6.07
CA ASP A 115 -17.10 -43.16 -6.26
C ASP A 115 -15.82 -43.10 -7.11
N PHE A 116 -14.73 -43.66 -6.58
CA PHE A 116 -13.51 -43.96 -7.32
C PHE A 116 -13.60 -45.36 -7.93
#